data_AF-A0A1J3DPV2-F1
#
_entry.id   AF-A0A1J3DPV2-F1
#
_cell.length_a   1.000
_cell.length_b   1.000
_cell.length_c   1.000
_cell.angle_alpha   90.00
_cell.angle_beta   90.00
_cell.angle_gamma   90.00
#
_symmetry.space_group_name_H-M   'P 1'
#
loop_
_entity.id
_entity.type
_entity.pdbx_description
1 polymer ?
#
loop_
_entity_poly.entity_id
_entity_poly.type
_entity_poly.pdbx_seq_one_letter_code
_entity_poly.pdbx_strand_id
1 'polypeptide(L)'
;TQENVKKLRDRAKSESTLSDDLHLSTFVLTYAYVLTCVVKARGDDADQLVPFTYAADFRDRLDPPVPVNYFGNCVLPINFSGDKAKTFLGEDGFVNAVKILSDSIRRVSSRGAESIWDLYEEGLKFMELGT
;
A
#
# COMPACT_ATOMS: atom_id res chain seq x y z
N THR A 1 -4.10 -19.30 3.56
CA THR A 1 -5.25 -19.75 4.38
C THR A 1 -5.58 -18.69 5.41
N GLN A 2 -6.78 -18.72 6.02
CA GLN A 2 -7.10 -17.80 7.13
C GLN A 2 -6.14 -17.94 8.31
N GLU A 3 -5.67 -19.16 8.58
CA GLU A 3 -4.65 -19.43 9.60
C GLU A 3 -3.34 -18.68 9.32
N ASN A 4 -2.87 -18.66 8.06
CA ASN A 4 -1.65 -17.92 7.70
C ASN A 4 -1.83 -16.41 7.88
N VAL A 5 -2.99 -15.85 7.52
CA VAL A 5 -3.28 -14.43 7.75
C VAL A 5 -3.29 -14.11 9.25
N LYS A 6 -3.82 -15.01 10.08
CA LYS A 6 -3.75 -14.86 11.54
C LYS A 6 -2.31 -14.85 12.03
N LYS A 7 -1.45 -15.76 11.56
CA LYS A 7 -0.01 -15.76 11.89
C LYS A 7 0.68 -14.45 11.49
N LEU A 8 0.38 -13.92 10.30
CA LEU A 8 0.91 -12.63 9.85
C LEU A 8 0.43 -11.47 10.75
N ARG A 9 -0.85 -11.50 11.16
CA ARG A 9 -1.42 -10.52 12.08
C ARG A 9 -0.72 -10.55 13.44
N ASP A 10 -0.55 -11.73 14.00
CA ASP A 10 0.05 -11.92 15.32
C ASP A 10 1.52 -11.45 15.30
N ARG A 11 2.25 -11.78 14.23
CA ARG A 11 3.62 -11.28 13.99
C ARG A 11 3.67 -9.75 13.92
N ALA A 12 2.77 -9.14 13.14
CA ALA A 12 2.73 -7.68 13.01
C ALA A 12 2.45 -6.96 14.34
N LYS A 13 1.65 -7.59 15.22
CA LYS A 13 1.36 -7.06 16.56
C LYS A 13 2.52 -7.24 17.53
N SER A 14 3.20 -8.38 17.51
CA SER A 14 4.31 -8.65 18.45
C SER A 14 5.55 -7.81 18.15
N GLU A 15 5.82 -7.54 16.88
CA GLU A 15 7.01 -6.81 16.42
C GLU A 15 6.77 -5.29 16.29
N SER A 16 5.54 -4.81 16.51
CA SER A 16 5.22 -3.37 16.47
C SER A 16 4.99 -2.80 17.86
N THR A 17 5.80 -1.82 18.25
CA THR A 17 5.58 -0.99 19.44
C THR A 17 4.32 -0.11 19.35
N LEU A 18 3.68 -0.03 18.17
CA LEU A 18 2.52 0.81 17.86
C LEU A 18 1.29 -0.02 17.45
N SER A 19 1.12 -1.21 18.03
CA SER A 19 0.09 -2.20 17.66
C SER A 19 -1.32 -1.61 17.47
N ASP A 20 -1.69 -0.62 18.27
CA ASP A 20 -3.07 -0.08 18.30
C ASP A 20 -3.38 0.90 17.16
N ASP A 21 -2.36 1.42 16.47
CA ASP A 21 -2.51 2.38 15.36
C ASP A 21 -2.43 1.75 13.96
N LEU A 22 -2.17 0.44 13.87
CA LEU A 22 -2.00 -0.25 12.59
C LEU A 22 -3.32 -0.73 11.99
N HIS A 23 -3.56 -0.37 10.72
CA HIS A 23 -4.63 -0.91 9.91
C HIS A 23 -4.27 -2.33 9.41
N LEU A 24 -4.57 -3.34 10.23
CA LEU A 24 -4.24 -4.73 9.96
C LEU A 24 -5.34 -5.44 9.14
N SER A 25 -5.77 -4.90 8.01
CA SER A 25 -6.68 -5.66 7.12
C SER A 25 -5.98 -6.87 6.52
N THR A 26 -6.75 -7.88 6.08
CA THR A 26 -6.19 -9.03 5.36
C THR A 26 -5.35 -8.57 4.16
N PHE A 27 -5.85 -7.57 3.42
CA PHE A 27 -5.15 -6.97 2.29
C PHE A 27 -3.77 -6.44 2.69
N VAL A 28 -3.67 -5.61 3.74
CA VAL A 28 -2.38 -5.06 4.22
C VAL A 28 -1.41 -6.17 4.56
N LEU A 29 -1.84 -7.14 5.36
CA LEU A 29 -0.99 -8.23 5.82
C LEU A 29 -0.47 -9.08 4.65
N THR A 30 -1.34 -9.43 3.71
CA THR A 30 -0.96 -10.24 2.56
C THR A 30 -0.09 -9.48 1.58
N TYR A 31 -0.41 -8.21 1.30
CA TYR A 31 0.34 -7.40 0.37
C TYR A 31 1.73 -7.08 0.92
N ALA A 32 1.84 -6.73 2.21
CA ALA A 32 3.11 -6.53 2.89
C ALA A 32 3.99 -7.78 2.78
N TYR A 33 3.44 -8.95 3.07
CA TYR A 33 4.15 -10.22 2.97
C TYR A 33 4.66 -10.48 1.55
N VAL A 34 3.79 -10.35 0.54
CA VAL A 34 4.16 -10.55 -0.87
C VAL A 34 5.23 -9.55 -1.31
N LEU A 35 5.07 -8.26 -0.97
CA LEU A 35 6.04 -7.22 -1.31
C LEU A 35 7.42 -7.55 -0.72
N THR A 36 7.49 -7.90 0.56
CA THR A 36 8.73 -8.32 1.22
C THR A 36 9.35 -9.54 0.52
N CYS A 37 8.54 -10.54 0.15
CA CYS A 37 9.03 -11.70 -0.60
C CYS A 37 9.56 -11.32 -1.99
N VAL A 38 8.87 -10.46 -2.72
CA VAL A 38 9.29 -10.00 -4.06
C VAL A 38 10.61 -9.26 -4.00
N VAL A 39 10.77 -8.31 -3.06
CA VAL A 39 12.03 -7.56 -2.90
C VAL A 39 13.18 -8.51 -2.57
N LYS A 40 12.97 -9.46 -1.65
CA LYS A 40 13.97 -10.49 -1.29
C LYS A 40 14.32 -11.38 -2.48
N ALA A 41 13.35 -11.76 -3.30
CA ALA A 41 13.56 -12.64 -4.44
C ALA A 41 14.24 -11.96 -5.63
N ARG A 42 13.99 -10.65 -5.83
CA ARG A 42 14.64 -9.87 -6.90
C ARG A 42 16.12 -9.65 -6.64
N GLY A 43 16.54 -9.65 -5.37
CA GLY A 43 17.92 -9.33 -5.00
C GLY A 43 18.28 -7.89 -5.35
N ASP A 44 17.30 -6.98 -5.25
CA ASP A 44 17.50 -5.55 -5.50
C ASP A 44 18.64 -4.99 -4.63
N ASP A 45 19.40 -4.03 -5.17
CA ASP A 45 20.40 -3.32 -4.38
C ASP A 45 19.74 -2.63 -3.18
N ALA A 46 20.40 -2.66 -2.02
CA ALA A 46 19.85 -2.17 -0.77
C ALA A 46 19.38 -0.71 -0.84
N ASP A 47 20.00 0.12 -1.69
CA ASP A 47 19.64 1.51 -1.90
C ASP A 47 18.72 1.77 -3.11
N GLN A 48 18.37 0.74 -3.87
CA GLN A 48 17.40 0.82 -4.97
C GLN A 48 15.99 1.11 -4.43
N LEU A 49 15.27 2.02 -5.09
CA LEU A 49 13.86 2.29 -4.78
C LEU A 49 12.99 1.10 -5.20
N VAL A 50 12.02 0.76 -4.35
CA VAL A 50 11.05 -0.32 -4.60
C VAL A 50 9.71 0.30 -4.99
N PRO A 51 9.40 0.40 -6.30
CA PRO A 51 8.09 0.84 -6.72
C PRO A 51 7.05 -0.26 -6.49
N PHE A 52 5.91 0.10 -5.90
CA PHE A 52 4.75 -0.78 -5.81
C PHE A 52 3.44 0.00 -5.87
N THR A 53 2.40 -0.65 -6.36
CA THR A 53 1.11 -0.01 -6.62
C THR A 53 -0.02 -0.94 -6.24
N TYR A 54 -1.06 -0.42 -5.60
CA TYR A 54 -2.31 -1.14 -5.44
C TYR A 54 -3.50 -0.34 -5.99
N ALA A 55 -4.55 -1.05 -6.35
CA ALA A 55 -5.80 -0.45 -6.81
C ALA A 55 -6.73 -0.20 -5.63
N ALA A 56 -7.25 1.03 -5.52
CA ALA A 56 -8.24 1.41 -4.51
C ALA A 56 -9.59 1.72 -5.16
N ASP A 57 -10.68 1.19 -4.59
CA ASP A 57 -12.06 1.52 -5.00
C ASP A 57 -12.44 2.91 -4.45
N PHE A 58 -12.96 3.80 -5.29
CA PHE A 58 -13.34 5.17 -4.91
C PHE A 58 -14.84 5.38 -4.78
N ARG A 59 -15.67 4.36 -5.04
CA ARG A 59 -17.13 4.54 -5.08
C ARG A 59 -17.68 5.15 -3.79
N ASP A 60 -17.30 4.58 -2.65
CA ASP A 60 -17.73 5.04 -1.33
C ASP A 60 -16.88 6.19 -0.76
N ARG A 61 -15.89 6.69 -1.52
CA ARG A 61 -14.92 7.72 -1.09
C ARG A 61 -15.15 9.08 -1.74
N LEU A 62 -16.10 9.16 -2.67
CA LEU A 62 -16.56 10.39 -3.31
C LEU A 62 -17.72 10.99 -2.52
N ASP A 63 -17.88 12.31 -2.62
CA ASP A 63 -19.02 13.03 -2.04
C ASP A 63 -19.78 13.78 -3.17
N PRO A 64 -20.96 13.31 -3.58
CA PRO A 64 -21.68 12.13 -3.06
C PRO A 64 -21.05 10.79 -3.52
N PRO A 65 -21.30 9.68 -2.80
CA PRO A 65 -20.83 8.35 -3.19
C PRO A 65 -21.37 7.92 -4.56
N VAL A 66 -20.54 7.18 -5.31
CA VAL A 66 -20.95 6.61 -6.58
C VAL A 66 -21.91 5.44 -6.35
N PRO A 67 -23.04 5.37 -7.06
CA PRO A 67 -23.99 4.27 -6.92
C PRO A 67 -23.36 2.88 -7.14
N VAL A 68 -23.79 1.90 -6.36
CA VAL A 68 -23.31 0.50 -6.48
C VAL A 68 -23.59 -0.13 -7.86
N ASN A 69 -24.57 0.38 -8.59
CA ASN A 69 -24.91 -0.06 -9.95
C ASN A 69 -24.17 0.72 -11.06
N TYR A 70 -23.23 1.59 -10.71
CA TYR A 70 -22.38 2.28 -11.68
C TYR A 70 -21.46 1.29 -12.40
N PHE A 71 -21.62 1.19 -13.72
CA PHE A 71 -20.91 0.22 -14.56
C PHE A 71 -19.53 0.70 -15.02
N GLY A 72 -19.17 1.96 -14.76
CA GLY A 72 -17.88 2.53 -15.14
C GLY A 72 -16.76 2.25 -14.13
N ASN A 73 -15.56 2.67 -14.49
CA ASN A 73 -14.39 2.60 -13.62
C ASN A 73 -14.47 3.68 -12.53
N CYS A 74 -14.27 3.26 -11.29
CA CYS A 74 -14.11 4.16 -10.14
C CYS A 74 -13.01 3.59 -9.24
N VAL A 75 -11.85 3.35 -9.83
CA VAL A 75 -10.69 2.74 -9.19
C VAL A 75 -9.47 3.58 -9.58
N LEU A 76 -8.67 3.98 -8.60
CA LEU A 76 -7.42 4.71 -8.84
C LEU A 76 -6.22 3.88 -8.37
N PRO A 77 -5.11 3.88 -9.13
CA PRO A 77 -3.85 3.31 -8.67
C PRO A 77 -3.23 4.18 -7.59
N ILE A 78 -2.88 3.58 -6.46
CA ILE A 78 -2.13 4.23 -5.39
C ILE A 78 -0.68 3.74 -5.49
N ASN A 79 0.20 4.64 -5.92
CA ASN A 79 1.60 4.35 -6.19
C ASN A 79 2.51 4.71 -5.00
N PHE A 80 3.53 3.88 -4.78
CA PHE A 80 4.61 4.07 -3.81
C PHE A 80 5.93 3.90 -4.53
N SER A 81 6.84 4.85 -4.38
CA SER A 81 8.17 4.79 -4.98
C SER A 81 9.27 5.34 -4.07
N GLY A 82 8.95 5.65 -2.81
CA GLY A 82 9.87 6.34 -1.91
C GLY A 82 10.79 5.45 -1.08
N ASP A 83 10.44 4.18 -0.87
CA ASP A 83 11.16 3.30 0.04
C ASP A 83 12.23 2.48 -0.68
N LYS A 84 13.41 2.41 -0.05
CA LYS A 84 14.55 1.63 -0.54
C LYS A 84 14.41 0.14 -0.21
N ALA A 85 15.02 -0.73 -0.99
CA ALA A 85 14.96 -2.17 -0.81
C ALA A 85 15.38 -2.61 0.61
N LYS A 86 16.38 -1.94 1.20
CA LYS A 86 16.82 -2.20 2.59
C LYS A 86 15.71 -2.11 3.63
N THR A 87 14.68 -1.30 3.40
CA THR A 87 13.50 -1.20 4.27
C THR A 87 12.77 -2.54 4.38
N PHE A 88 12.82 -3.37 3.34
CA PHE A 88 12.09 -4.63 3.21
C PHE A 88 12.98 -5.88 3.38
N LEU A 89 14.30 -5.76 3.20
CA LEU A 89 15.22 -6.91 3.18
C LEU A 89 15.51 -7.49 4.58
N GLY A 90 15.50 -6.67 5.64
CA GLY A 90 15.85 -7.08 7.01
C GLY A 90 14.81 -7.96 7.72
N GLU A 91 15.07 -8.26 9.00
CA GLU A 91 14.16 -9.01 9.88
C GLU A 91 12.82 -8.27 10.05
N ASP A 92 12.89 -6.96 10.24
CA ASP A 92 11.73 -6.06 10.35
C ASP A 92 11.04 -5.74 9.02
N GLY A 93 11.54 -6.28 7.90
CA GLY A 93 11.10 -5.88 6.56
C GLY A 93 9.61 -6.08 6.31
N PHE A 94 9.02 -7.12 6.91
CA PHE A 94 7.58 -7.37 6.87
C PHE A 94 6.80 -6.31 7.65
N VAL A 95 7.24 -5.97 8.86
CA VAL A 95 6.57 -5.01 9.73
C VAL A 95 6.67 -3.60 9.16
N ASN A 96 7.80 -3.25 8.56
CA ASN A 96 7.97 -1.99 7.85
C ASN A 96 7.00 -1.89 6.68
N ALA A 97 6.86 -2.96 5.88
CA ALA A 97 5.87 -3.00 4.80
C ALA A 97 4.43 -2.83 5.33
N VAL A 98 4.08 -3.47 6.45
CA VAL A 98 2.77 -3.31 7.10
C VAL A 98 2.55 -1.86 7.53
N LYS A 99 3.53 -1.19 8.14
CA LYS A 99 3.43 0.21 8.56
C LYS A 99 3.19 1.14 7.36
N ILE A 100 4.00 1.00 6.31
CA ILE A 100 3.88 1.81 5.09
C ILE A 100 2.50 1.65 4.45
N LEU A 101 2.02 0.41 4.29
CA LEU A 101 0.70 0.12 3.71
C LEU A 101 -0.46 0.57 4.61
N SER A 102 -0.32 0.42 5.93
CA SER A 102 -1.29 0.89 6.91
C SER A 102 -1.48 2.40 6.82
N ASP A 103 -0.38 3.16 6.83
CA ASP A 103 -0.40 4.61 6.71
C ASP A 103 -0.97 5.07 5.37
N SER A 104 -0.60 4.37 4.30
CA SER A 104 -1.15 4.59 2.98
C SER A 104 -2.67 4.47 2.95
N ILE A 105 -3.23 3.35 3.42
CA ILE A 105 -4.68 3.12 3.38
C ILE A 105 -5.41 4.12 4.25
N ARG A 106 -4.84 4.49 5.39
CA ARG A 106 -5.38 5.53 6.25
C ARG A 106 -5.45 6.87 5.50
N ARG A 107 -4.37 7.26 4.81
CA ARG A 107 -4.35 8.49 4.00
C ARG A 107 -5.38 8.44 2.87
N VAL A 108 -5.50 7.32 2.17
CA VAL A 108 -6.49 7.15 1.09
C VAL A 108 -7.93 7.22 1.63
N SER A 109 -8.15 6.76 2.86
CA SER A 109 -9.46 6.76 3.49
C SER A 109 -9.83 8.11 4.13
N SER A 110 -8.83 8.91 4.53
CA SER A 110 -9.06 10.23 5.16
C SER A 110 -9.09 11.39 4.18
N ARG A 111 -8.54 11.20 2.98
CA ARG A 111 -8.46 12.23 1.93
C ARG A 111 -9.71 12.22 1.08
N GLY A 112 -10.21 13.41 0.74
CA GLY A 112 -11.20 13.54 -0.32
C GLY A 112 -10.61 13.11 -1.66
N ALA A 113 -11.44 12.55 -2.54
CA ALA A 113 -10.99 12.03 -3.83
C ALA A 113 -10.24 13.08 -4.68
N GLU A 114 -10.62 14.36 -4.59
CA GLU A 114 -9.94 15.48 -5.25
C GLU A 114 -8.45 15.52 -4.89
N SER A 115 -8.11 15.44 -3.61
CA SER A 115 -6.70 15.47 -3.18
C SER A 115 -5.88 14.25 -3.60
N ILE A 116 -6.54 13.13 -3.92
CA ILE A 116 -5.87 11.95 -4.49
C ILE A 116 -5.73 12.10 -6.00
N TRP A 117 -6.72 12.72 -6.64
CA TRP A 117 -6.66 13.07 -8.05
C TRP A 117 -5.53 14.07 -8.33
N ASP A 118 -5.37 15.10 -7.50
CA ASP A 118 -4.27 16.06 -7.60
C ASP A 118 -2.91 15.36 -7.53
N LEU A 119 -2.74 14.44 -6.56
CA LEU A 119 -1.52 13.63 -6.45
C LEU A 119 -1.28 12.75 -7.68
N TYR A 120 -2.36 12.21 -8.26
CA TYR A 120 -2.27 11.39 -9.46
C TYR A 120 -1.87 12.23 -10.68
N GLU A 121 -2.49 13.40 -10.87
CA GLU A 121 -2.11 14.35 -11.93
C GLU A 121 -0.67 14.84 -11.77
N GLU A 122 -0.26 15.18 -10.55
CA GLU A 122 1.13 15.54 -10.24
C GLU A 122 2.08 14.38 -10.56
N GLY A 123 1.75 13.16 -10.11
CA GLY A 123 2.54 11.96 -10.41
C GLY A 123 2.69 11.68 -11.90
N LEU A 124 1.64 11.92 -12.70
CA LEU A 124 1.67 11.80 -14.16
C LEU A 124 2.60 12.83 -14.80
N LYS A 125 2.75 14.05 -14.24
CA LYS A 125 3.68 15.07 -14.76
C LYS A 125 5.15 14.66 -14.60
N PHE A 126 5.47 13.88 -13.57
CA PHE A 126 6.82 13.34 -13.35
C PHE A 126 7.09 12.04 -14.10
N MET A 127 6.05 11.43 -14.66
CA MET A 127 6.16 10.30 -15.57
C MET A 127 6.42 10.87 -16.97
N GLU A 128 7.63 11.38 -17.21
CA GLU A 128 8.09 11.58 -18.59
C GLU A 128 7.90 10.25 -19.30
N LEU A 129 7.03 10.23 -20.31
CA LEU A 129 6.78 9.09 -21.17
C LEU A 129 8.12 8.69 -21.78
N GLY A 130 8.77 7.69 -21.17
CA GLY A 130 9.91 7.02 -21.76
C GLY A 130 9.48 6.44 -23.10
N THR A 131 9.79 7.16 -24.16
CA THR A 131 9.75 6.70 -25.55
C THR A 131 10.92 5.78 -25.83
#